data_AF-A0A940KRF0-F1
#
_entry.id   AF-A0A940KRF0-F1
#
_cell.length_a   1.000
_cell.length_b   1.000
_cell.length_c   1.000
_cell.angle_alpha   90.00
_cell.angle_beta   90.00
_cell.angle_gamma   90.00
#
_symmetry.space_group_name_H-M   'P 1'
#
loop_
_entity.id
_entity.type
_entity.pdbx_description
1 polymer ?
#
loop_
_entity_poly.entity_id
_entity_poly.type
_entity_poly.pdbx_seq_one_letter_code
_entity_poly.pdbx_strand_id
1 'polypeptide(L)' 'MIQANLLGVLGTNEIIIILIIVLLLFGGRKIPELMRGLGKGVREFNDAKTNVKREIEDSTNDIKNA' A
#
# COMPACT_ATOMS: atom_id res chain seq x y z
N MET A 1 -22.70 27.53 15.54
CA MET A 1 -21.40 27.22 16.18
C MET A 1 -20.65 26.22 15.29
N ILE A 2 -20.18 26.71 14.14
CA ILE A 2 -19.34 25.95 13.20
C ILE A 2 -17.97 26.60 13.37
N GLN A 3 -17.22 26.16 14.39
CA GLN A 3 -15.86 26.64 14.65
C GLN A 3 -14.88 25.65 14.01
N ALA A 4 -13.90 26.22 13.32
CA ALA A 4 -13.00 25.59 12.38
C ALA A 4 -12.12 24.48 12.98
N ASN A 5 -12.36 23.23 12.57
CA ASN A 5 -11.40 22.12 12.64
C ASN A 5 -10.52 22.09 11.37
N LEU A 6 -10.01 23.24 10.93
CA LEU A 6 -9.41 23.34 9.59
C LEU A 6 -8.05 22.65 9.45
N LEU A 7 -7.28 22.39 10.52
CA LEU A 7 -5.89 21.91 10.35
C LEU A 7 -5.33 20.94 11.41
N GLY A 8 -6.03 20.62 12.49
CA GLY A 8 -5.39 19.94 13.63
C GLY A 8 -5.81 18.49 13.88
N VAL A 9 -7.11 18.21 13.83
CA VAL A 9 -7.66 16.90 14.15
C VAL A 9 -8.93 16.77 13.33
N LEU A 10 -8.86 16.11 12.18
CA LEU A 10 -10.08 15.59 11.56
C LEU A 10 -10.68 14.63 12.57
N GLY A 11 -11.74 15.06 13.26
CA GLY A 11 -12.45 14.18 14.17
C GLY A 11 -12.95 12.95 13.43
N THR A 12 -13.30 11.91 14.19
CA THR A 12 -13.84 10.66 13.63
C THR A 12 -15.00 10.93 12.67
N ASN A 13 -15.81 11.96 12.94
CA ASN A 13 -16.94 12.35 12.10
C ASN A 13 -16.51 12.91 10.74
N GLU A 14 -15.52 13.80 10.70
CA GLU A 14 -14.99 14.37 9.46
C GLU A 14 -14.34 13.28 8.59
N ILE A 15 -13.61 12.34 9.20
CA ILE A 15 -13.02 11.20 8.49
C ILE A 15 -14.11 10.33 7.86
N ILE A 16 -15.20 10.03 8.60
CA ILE A 16 -16.33 9.25 8.07
C ILE A 16 -16.98 9.96 6.88
N ILE A 17 -17.18 11.28 6.96
CA ILE A 17 -17.77 12.06 5.85
C ILE A 17 -16.89 11.99 4.61
N ILE A 18 -15.57 12.17 4.76
CA ILE A 18 -14.61 12.04 3.66
C ILE A 18 -14.66 10.63 3.07
N LEU A 19 -14.71 9.60 3.92
CA LEU A 19 -14.79 8.21 3.49
C LEU A 19 -16.05 7.95 2.66
N ILE A 20 -17.20 8.50 3.07
CA ILE A 20 -18.46 8.40 2.34
C ILE A 20 -18.36 9.10 0.98
N ILE A 21 -17.81 10.32 0.92
CA ILE A 21 -17.63 11.04 -0.35
C ILE A 21 -16.73 10.23 -1.30
N VAL A 22 -15.59 9.72 -0.81
CA VAL A 22 -14.69 8.86 -1.57
C VAL A 22 -15.41 7.60 -2.05
N LEU A 23 -16.22 6.96 -1.20
CA LEU A 23 -17.02 5.79 -1.57
C LEU A 23 -18.10 6.10 -2.59
N LEU A 24 -18.69 7.31 -2.61
CA LEU A 24 -19.64 7.72 -3.63
C LEU A 24 -18.96 8.01 -4.97
N LEU A 25 -17.78 8.63 -4.96
CA LEU A 25 -17.01 8.96 -6.17
C LEU A 25 -16.41 7.70 -6.82
N PHE A 26 -15.83 6.81 -6.03
CA PHE A 26 -15.15 5.63 -6.52
C PHE A 26 -16.04 4.38 -6.48
N GLY A 27 -17.09 4.34 -5.67
CA GLY A 27 -17.90 3.14 -5.44
C GLY A 27 -17.25 2.19 -4.43
N GLY A 28 -18.04 1.53 -3.59
CA GLY A 28 -17.56 0.62 -2.54
C GLY A 28 -16.81 -0.62 -3.04
N ARG A 29 -16.88 -0.94 -4.35
CA ARG A 29 -16.19 -2.09 -4.94
C ARG A 29 -14.79 -1.77 -5.48
N LYS A 30 -14.52 -0.53 -5.88
CA LYS A 30 -13.23 -0.13 -6.48
C LYS A 30 -12.11 -0.04 -5.46
N ILE A 31 -12.38 0.38 -4.22
CA ILE A 31 -11.34 0.43 -3.18
C ILE A 31 -10.79 -0.96 -2.84
N PRO A 32 -11.63 -1.99 -2.55
CA PRO A 32 -11.16 -3.35 -2.35
C PRO A 32 -10.45 -3.95 -3.56
N GLU A 33 -10.90 -3.63 -4.78
CA GLU A 33 -10.30 -4.10 -6.03
C GLU A 33 -8.91 -3.50 -6.24
N LEU A 34 -8.74 -2.20 -6.01
CA LEU A 34 -7.45 -1.51 -6.04
C LEU A 34 -6.51 -2.05 -4.96
N MET A 35 -6.99 -2.25 -3.72
CA MET A 35 -6.20 -2.84 -2.64
C MET A 35 -5.71 -4.25 -2.99
N ARG A 36 -6.57 -5.08 -3.60
CA ARG A 36 -6.20 -6.42 -4.05
C ARG A 36 -5.15 -6.37 -5.17
N GLY A 37 -5.31 -5.47 -6.13
CA GLY A 37 -4.34 -5.27 -7.22
C GLY A 37 -2.98 -4.80 -6.69
N LEU A 38 -2.97 -3.77 -5.85
CA LEU A 38 -1.76 -3.25 -5.19
C LEU A 38 -1.10 -4.31 -4.31
N GLY A 39 -1.88 -5.07 -3.53
CA GLY A 39 -1.35 -6.12 -2.67
C GLY A 39 -0.70 -7.27 -3.44
N LYS A 40 -1.25 -7.65 -4.60
CA LYS A 40 -0.62 -8.62 -5.51
C LYS A 40 0.67 -8.06 -6.10
N GLY A 41 0.64 -6.83 -6.61
CA GLY A 41 1.82 -6.18 -7.19
C GLY A 41 2.97 -6.03 -6.18
N VAL A 42 2.67 -5.64 -4.93
CA VAL A 42 3.67 -5.55 -3.86
C VAL A 42 4.25 -6.93 -3.52
N ARG A 43 3.42 -7.97 -3.50
CA ARG A 43 3.89 -9.35 -3.25
C ARG A 43 4.83 -9.83 -4.35
N GLU A 44 4.42 -9.74 -5.61
CA GLU A 44 5.26 -10.14 -6.76
C GLU A 44 6.57 -9.35 -6.81
N PHE A 45 6.52 -8.06 -6.47
CA PHE A 45 7.72 -7.21 -6.39
C PHE A 45 8.69 -7.67 -5.30
N ASN A 46 8.19 -8.05 -4.12
CA ASN A 46 9.02 -8.57 -3.04
C ASN A 46 9.59 -9.97 -3.35
N ASP A 47 8.81 -10.83 -3.99
CA ASP A 47 9.26 -12.16 -4.41
C ASP A 47 10.38 -12.06 -5.45
N ALA A 48 10.22 -11.17 -6.44
CA ALA A 48 11.25 -10.88 -7.44
C ALA A 48 12.54 -10.35 -6.81
N LYS A 49 12.45 -9.36 -5.90
CA LYS A 49 13.64 -8.88 -5.15
C LYS A 49 14.34 -9.99 -4.40
N THR A 50 13.58 -10.87 -3.75
CA THR A 50 14.13 -11.95 -2.91
C THR A 50 14.84 -12.99 -3.76
N ASN A 51 14.28 -13.35 -4.91
CA ASN A 51 14.93 -14.23 -5.88
C ASN A 51 16.25 -13.62 -6.38
N VAL A 52 16.24 -12.37 -6.83
CA VAL A 52 17.44 -11.66 -7.30
C VAL A 52 18.51 -11.58 -6.21
N LYS A 53 18.11 -11.26 -4.97
CA LYS A 53 19.04 -11.19 -3.83
C LYS A 53 19.72 -12.54 -3.57
N ARG A 54 18.95 -13.64 -3.57
CA ARG A 54 19.48 -14.99 -3.39
C ARG A 54 20.45 -15.36 -4.51
N GLU A 55 20.09 -15.10 -5.76
CA GLU A 55 20.92 -15.43 -6.93
C GLU A 55 22.27 -14.69 -6.90
N ILE A 56 22.27 -13.43 -6.43
CA ILE A 56 23.50 -12.65 -6.22
C ILE A 56 24.32 -13.19 -5.04
N GLU A 57 23.68 -13.55 -3.92
CA GLU A 57 24.35 -14.12 -2.74
C GLU A 57 24.98 -15.48 -3.06
N ASP A 58 24.26 -16.37 -3.74
CA ASP A 58 24.74 -17.69 -4.15
C ASP A 58 25.93 -17.56 -5.11
N SER A 59 25.81 -16.70 -6.13
CA SER A 59 26.92 -16.41 -7.05
C SER A 59 28.16 -15.84 -6.34
N THR A 60 27.96 -14.99 -5.32
CA THR A 60 29.07 -14.41 -4.54
C THR A 60 29.73 -15.44 -3.63
N ASN A 61 28.95 -16.36 -3.07
CA ASN A 61 29.45 -17.45 -2.23
C ASN A 61 30.27 -18.46 -3.05
N ASP A 62 29.85 -18.78 -4.27
CA ASP A 62 30.61 -19.66 -5.17
C ASP A 62 31.97 -19.07 -5.53
N ILE A 63 32.04 -17.76 -5.78
CA ILE A 63 33.31 -17.04 -6.03
C ILE A 63 34.20 -17.01 -4.79
N LYS A 64 33.62 -16.90 -3.58
CA LYS A 64 34.39 -16.88 -2.32
C LYS A 64 34.97 -18.24 -1.93
N ASN A 65 34.34 -19.32 -2.38
CA ASN A 65 34.72 -20.69 -2.04
C ASN A 65 35.64 -21.34 -3.10
N ALA A 66 35.91 -20.65 -4.22
CA ALA A 66 36.85 -21.02 -5.27
C ALA A 66 38.20 -20.32 -5.09
#